data_AF-C9MSF7-F1
#
_entry.id   AF-C9MSF7-F1
#
_cell.length_a   1.000
_cell.length_b   1.000
_cell.length_c   1.000
_cell.angle_alpha   90.00
_cell.angle_beta   90.00
_cell.angle_gamma   90.00
#
_symmetry.space_group_name_H-M   'P 1'
#
loop_
_entity.id
_entity.type
_entity.pdbx_description
1 polymer ?
#
loop_
_entity_poly.entity_id
_entity_poly.type
_entity_poly.pdbx_seq_one_letter_code
_entity_poly.pdbx_strand_id
1 'polypeptide(L)'
;MRGSCFKARGNRIIEVNHQLQHYKQKARELLTSEEGIKHRGRRCIEPEAVFGQTKYNKVYKRFRHLGKDKVNMDFAFFAIAFNIGKMCKNNLKELKAIMEVLLVTFRCSIEVYISYWKPNKSFYMKLAA
;
A
#
# COMPACT_ATOMS: atom_id res chain seq x y z
N MET A 1 30.38 -14.83 32.82
CA MET A 1 29.88 -15.42 31.56
C MET A 1 31.00 -16.21 30.91
N ARG A 2 30.79 -17.49 30.58
CA ARG A 2 31.75 -18.25 29.76
C ARG A 2 31.56 -17.85 28.29
N GLY A 3 32.66 -17.50 27.61
CA GLY A 3 32.64 -17.10 26.19
C GLY A 3 32.19 -18.25 25.29
N SER A 4 31.66 -17.88 24.12
CA SER A 4 30.96 -18.72 23.12
C SER A 4 31.71 -19.97 22.63
N CYS A 5 32.98 -20.13 22.98
CA CYS A 5 33.81 -21.28 22.61
C CYS A 5 34.60 -21.79 23.81
N PHE A 6 34.13 -22.89 24.40
CA PHE A 6 34.89 -23.67 25.38
C PHE A 6 35.70 -24.75 24.64
N LYS A 7 37.04 -24.69 24.75
CA LYS A 7 37.92 -25.73 24.20
C LYS A 7 37.88 -26.96 25.12
N ALA A 8 37.15 -27.99 24.73
CA ALA A 8 37.11 -29.26 25.45
C ALA A 8 38.38 -30.09 25.16
N ARG A 9 38.90 -30.81 26.16
CA ARG A 9 40.09 -31.68 26.06
C ARG A 9 39.86 -33.01 25.32
N GLY A 10 38.64 -33.31 24.85
CA GLY A 10 38.28 -34.56 24.18
C GLY A 10 37.20 -34.41 23.11
N ASN A 11 36.76 -35.53 22.53
CA ASN A 11 35.72 -35.56 21.50
C ASN A 11 34.41 -34.98 22.02
N ARG A 12 33.84 -34.02 21.28
CA ARG A 12 32.57 -33.37 21.62
C ARG A 12 31.41 -34.27 21.19
N ILE A 13 30.51 -34.58 22.11
CA ILE A 13 29.22 -35.21 21.78
C ILE A 13 28.31 -34.11 21.27
N ILE A 14 27.91 -34.20 19.99
CA ILE A 14 26.95 -33.28 19.39
C ILE A 14 25.59 -33.96 19.45
N GLU A 15 24.71 -33.43 20.29
CA GLU A 15 23.32 -33.87 20.36
C GLU A 15 22.48 -33.07 19.35
N VAL A 16 21.83 -33.78 18.42
CA VAL A 16 21.01 -33.17 17.37
C VAL A 16 19.54 -33.51 17.59
N ASN A 17 18.70 -32.48 17.71
CA ASN A 17 17.25 -32.67 17.69
C ASN A 17 16.75 -32.78 16.24
N HIS A 18 16.48 -34.01 15.81
CA HIS A 18 16.00 -34.30 14.45
C HIS A 18 14.62 -33.71 14.15
N GLN A 19 13.70 -33.65 15.13
CA GLN A 19 12.37 -33.06 14.94
C GLN A 19 12.46 -31.54 14.70
N LEU A 20 13.33 -30.86 15.45
CA LEU A 20 13.58 -29.43 15.26
C LEU A 20 14.18 -29.15 13.87
N GLN A 21 15.11 -29.99 13.41
CA GLN A 21 15.67 -29.88 12.06
C GLN A 21 14.58 -30.03 11.00
N HIS A 22 13.71 -31.02 11.15
CA HIS A 22 12.57 -31.22 10.24
C HIS A 22 11.64 -29.99 10.19
N TYR A 23 11.28 -29.40 11.35
CA TYR A 23 10.46 -28.18 11.36
C TYR A 23 11.15 -26.98 10.70
N LYS A 24 12.46 -26.81 10.93
CA LYS A 24 13.25 -25.74 10.28
C LYS A 24 13.32 -25.94 8.76
N GLN A 25 13.47 -27.18 8.31
CA GLN A 25 13.44 -27.51 6.89
C GLN A 25 12.09 -27.19 6.26
N LYS A 26 10.99 -27.66 6.86
CA LYS A 26 9.63 -27.37 6.38
C LYS A 26 9.34 -25.87 6.32
N ALA A 27 9.75 -25.10 7.34
CA ALA A 27 9.60 -23.65 7.33
C ALA A 27 10.41 -23.00 6.21
N ARG A 28 11.65 -23.47 5.97
CA ARG A 28 12.49 -22.97 4.88
C ARG A 28 11.84 -23.24 3.52
N GLU A 29 11.39 -24.46 3.27
CA GLU A 29 10.72 -24.87 2.04
C GLU A 29 9.47 -24.01 1.77
N LEU A 30 8.62 -23.80 2.78
CA LEU A 30 7.44 -22.94 2.66
C LEU A 30 7.81 -21.49 2.34
N LEU A 31 8.83 -20.95 3.01
CA LEU A 31 9.27 -19.58 2.77
C LEU A 31 9.88 -19.41 1.37
N THR A 32 10.72 -20.34 0.92
CA THR A 32 11.42 -20.29 -0.37
C THR A 32 10.59 -20.77 -1.55
N SER A 33 9.42 -21.36 -1.30
CA SER A 33 8.44 -21.64 -2.35
C SER A 33 8.05 -20.36 -3.10
N GLU A 34 7.58 -20.50 -4.33
CA GLU A 34 7.10 -19.38 -5.13
C GLU A 34 5.99 -18.60 -4.40
N GLU A 35 5.08 -19.32 -3.73
CA GLU A 35 4.02 -18.73 -2.93
C GLU A 35 4.57 -17.95 -1.73
N GLY A 36 5.56 -18.52 -1.01
CA GLY A 36 6.22 -17.86 0.10
C GLY A 36 6.98 -16.59 -0.31
N ILE A 37 7.60 -16.58 -1.50
CA ILE A 37 8.24 -15.38 -2.07
C ILE A 37 7.18 -14.33 -2.42
N LYS A 38 6.08 -14.72 -3.05
CA LYS A 38 4.96 -13.84 -3.41
C LYS A 38 4.35 -13.18 -2.17
N HIS A 39 4.09 -13.95 -1.11
CA HIS A 39 3.56 -13.44 0.16
C HIS A 39 4.54 -12.48 0.84
N ARG A 40 5.84 -12.76 0.79
CA ARG A 40 6.88 -11.86 1.32
C ARG A 40 6.89 -10.51 0.61
N GLY A 41 6.80 -10.49 -0.72
CA GLY A 41 6.72 -9.24 -1.49
C GLY A 41 5.45 -8.42 -1.18
N ARG A 42 4.31 -9.10 -0.96
CA ARG A 42 3.04 -8.44 -0.64
C ARG A 42 2.97 -7.88 0.78
N ARG A 43 3.77 -8.40 1.71
CA ARG A 43 3.77 -8.00 3.12
C ARG A 43 3.98 -6.49 3.31
N CYS A 44 4.92 -5.91 2.57
CA CYS A 44 5.20 -4.47 2.64
C CYS A 44 4.01 -3.61 2.20
N ILE A 45 3.23 -4.11 1.24
CA ILE A 45 2.15 -3.37 0.57
C ILE A 45 0.82 -3.52 1.31
N GLU A 46 0.50 -4.74 1.74
CA GLU A 46 -0.82 -5.07 2.31
C GLU A 46 -0.83 -4.92 3.83
N PRO A 47 -0.24 -5.83 4.64
CA PRO A 47 -0.32 -5.72 6.08
C PRO A 47 0.51 -4.56 6.64
N GLU A 48 1.76 -4.37 6.21
CA GLU A 48 2.66 -3.40 6.85
C GLU A 48 2.24 -1.96 6.61
N ALA A 49 1.89 -1.61 5.38
CA ALA A 49 1.39 -0.27 5.06
C ALA A 49 0.08 0.05 5.81
N VAL A 50 -0.84 -0.92 5.90
CA VAL A 50 -2.10 -0.76 6.65
C VAL A 50 -1.79 -0.51 8.11
N PHE A 51 -1.00 -1.37 8.77
CA PHE A 51 -0.69 -1.21 10.19
C PHE A 51 0.11 0.07 10.49
N GLY A 52 0.98 0.51 9.58
CA GLY A 52 1.66 1.80 9.68
C GLY A 52 0.67 2.96 9.71
N GLN A 53 -0.25 3.01 8.75
CA GLN A 53 -1.29 4.05 8.69
C GLN A 53 -2.24 3.98 9.89
N THR A 54 -2.60 2.78 10.34
CA THR A 54 -3.43 2.57 11.54
C THR A 54 -2.81 3.22 12.77
N LYS A 55 -1.52 3.00 12.99
CA LYS A 55 -0.83 3.47 14.20
C LYS A 55 -0.49 4.96 14.14
N TYR A 56 0.03 5.45 13.02
CA TYR A 56 0.52 6.82 12.91
C TYR A 56 -0.57 7.80 12.46
N ASN A 57 -1.32 7.48 11.41
CA ASN A 57 -2.30 8.41 10.85
C ASN A 57 -3.64 8.36 11.60
N LYS A 58 -4.07 7.17 12.01
CA LYS A 58 -5.36 6.97 12.71
C LYS A 58 -5.22 6.90 14.23
N VAL A 59 -3.98 6.95 14.76
CA VAL A 59 -3.65 6.91 16.20
C VAL A 59 -4.27 5.68 16.91
N TYR A 60 -4.56 4.62 16.17
CA TYR A 60 -5.16 3.41 16.71
C TYR A 60 -4.06 2.44 17.13
N LYS A 61 -3.65 2.53 18.40
CA LYS A 61 -2.49 1.79 18.94
C LYS A 61 -2.87 0.53 19.73
N ARG A 62 -4.09 0.45 20.25
CA ARG A 62 -4.56 -0.65 21.11
C ARG A 62 -6.03 -0.93 20.83
N PHE A 63 -6.42 -2.20 20.92
CA PHE A 63 -7.84 -2.58 20.95
C PHE A 63 -8.47 -2.07 22.25
N ARG A 64 -9.72 -1.61 22.15
CA ARG A 64 -10.45 -1.07 23.29
C ARG A 64 -11.22 -2.16 24.03
N HIS A 65 -11.65 -3.20 23.32
CA HIS A 65 -12.37 -4.32 23.90
C HIS A 65 -11.45 -5.44 24.35
N LEU A 66 -11.91 -6.17 25.37
CA LEU A 66 -11.26 -7.36 25.91
C LEU A 66 -12.06 -8.59 25.51
N GLY A 67 -11.36 -9.71 25.29
CA GLY A 67 -11.93 -10.96 24.83
C GLY A 67 -11.80 -11.14 23.32
N LYS A 68 -11.52 -12.38 22.91
CA LYS A 68 -11.21 -12.75 21.52
C LYS A 68 -12.28 -12.30 20.54
N ASP A 69 -13.55 -12.52 20.87
CA ASP A 69 -14.66 -12.25 19.97
C ASP A 69 -14.86 -10.75 19.73
N LYS A 70 -14.73 -9.94 20.79
CA LYS A 70 -14.87 -8.48 20.69
C LYS A 70 -13.69 -7.83 19.96
N VAL A 71 -12.47 -8.31 20.22
CA VAL A 71 -11.27 -7.87 19.48
C VAL A 71 -11.38 -8.23 18.00
N ASN A 72 -11.90 -9.42 17.67
CA ASN A 72 -12.15 -9.82 16.29
C ASN A 72 -13.17 -8.91 15.60
N MET A 73 -14.26 -8.54 16.28
CA MET A 73 -15.23 -7.59 15.74
C MET A 73 -14.61 -6.21 15.50
N ASP A 74 -13.84 -5.67 16.46
CA ASP A 74 -13.12 -4.40 16.30
C ASP A 74 -12.21 -4.42 15.07
N PHE A 75 -11.46 -5.51 14.89
CA PHE A 75 -10.58 -5.68 13.76
C PHE A 75 -11.35 -5.80 12.43
N ALA A 76 -12.48 -6.51 12.43
CA ALA A 76 -13.33 -6.65 11.24
C ALA A 76 -13.89 -5.29 10.79
N PHE A 77 -14.45 -4.50 11.71
CA PHE A 77 -14.91 -3.14 11.39
C PHE A 77 -13.78 -2.25 10.89
N PHE A 78 -12.61 -2.35 11.52
CA PHE A 78 -11.43 -1.61 11.08
C PHE A 78 -11.04 -1.97 9.64
N ALA A 79 -11.01 -3.26 9.30
CA ALA A 79 -10.65 -3.73 7.97
C ALA A 79 -11.67 -3.27 6.91
N ILE A 80 -12.97 -3.38 7.21
CA ILE A 80 -14.04 -2.91 6.32
C ILE A 80 -13.91 -1.40 6.07
N ALA A 81 -13.77 -0.61 7.14
CA ALA A 81 -13.62 0.84 7.03
C ALA A 81 -12.36 1.23 6.24
N PHE A 82 -11.26 0.49 6.43
CA PHE A 82 -10.03 0.72 5.68
C PHE A 82 -10.21 0.43 4.18
N ASN A 83 -10.88 -0.67 3.83
CA ASN A 83 -11.14 -1.05 2.45
C ASN A 83 -12.05 -0.05 1.74
N ILE A 84 -13.14 0.39 2.39
CA ILE A 84 -14.01 1.45 1.87
C ILE A 84 -13.21 2.73 1.62
N GLY A 85 -12.39 3.14 2.60
CA GLY A 85 -11.53 4.32 2.45
C GLY A 85 -10.53 4.20 1.29
N LYS A 86 -10.03 2.98 1.00
CA LYS A 86 -9.16 2.71 -0.15
C LYS A 86 -9.92 2.84 -1.48
N MET A 87 -11.14 2.30 -1.55
CA MET A 87 -11.99 2.42 -2.74
C MET A 87 -12.33 3.89 -3.06
N CYS A 88 -12.78 4.66 -2.06
CA CYS A 88 -13.11 6.07 -2.26
C CYS A 88 -11.91 6.90 -2.77
N LYS A 89 -10.69 6.62 -2.27
CA LYS A 89 -9.47 7.30 -2.72
C LYS A 89 -9.13 6.98 -4.17
N ASN A 90 -9.34 5.74 -4.61
CA ASN A 90 -9.08 5.34 -6.00
C ASN A 90 -10.08 6.03 -6.94
N ASN A 91 -11.38 5.98 -6.62
CA ASN A 91 -12.41 6.63 -7.41
C ASN A 91 -12.20 8.15 -7.49
N LEU A 92 -11.76 8.78 -6.39
CA LEU A 92 -11.43 10.21 -6.39
C LEU A 92 -10.23 10.53 -7.30
N LYS A 93 -9.23 9.65 -7.40
CA LYS A 93 -8.12 9.84 -8.34
C LYS A 93 -8.57 9.75 -9.78
N GLU A 94 -9.44 8.79 -10.09
CA GLU A 94 -10.02 8.64 -11.44
C GLU A 94 -10.82 9.88 -11.83
N LEU A 95 -11.70 10.36 -10.95
CA LEU A 95 -12.45 11.60 -11.18
C LEU A 95 -11.54 12.81 -11.35
N LYS A 96 -10.50 12.96 -10.53
CA LYS A 96 -9.52 14.05 -10.67
C LYS A 96 -8.80 13.98 -12.02
N ALA A 97 -8.40 12.79 -12.48
CA ALA A 97 -7.76 12.63 -13.77
C ALA A 97 -8.69 13.05 -14.93
N ILE A 98 -9.97 12.68 -14.86
CA ILE A 98 -10.97 13.10 -15.85
C ILE A 98 -11.14 14.63 -15.84
N MET A 99 -11.25 15.23 -14.66
CA MET A 99 -11.38 16.68 -14.53
C MET A 99 -10.16 17.43 -15.08
N GLU A 100 -8.94 16.94 -14.84
CA GLU A 100 -7.71 17.52 -15.40
C GLU A 100 -7.72 17.49 -16.93
N VAL A 101 -8.07 16.35 -17.53
CA VAL A 101 -8.18 16.24 -19.00
C VAL A 101 -9.22 17.21 -19.54
N LEU A 102 -10.38 17.30 -18.88
CA LEU A 102 -11.46 18.21 -19.27
C LEU A 102 -10.99 19.68 -19.20
N LEU A 103 -10.30 20.07 -18.14
CA LEU A 103 -9.79 21.44 -17.98
C LEU A 103 -8.75 21.78 -19.06
N VAL A 104 -7.87 20.84 -19.41
CA VAL A 104 -6.88 21.02 -20.48
C VAL A 104 -7.57 21.16 -21.84
N THR A 105 -8.58 20.33 -22.14
CA THR A 105 -9.31 20.46 -23.42
C THR A 105 -10.09 21.77 -23.49
N PHE A 106 -10.79 22.18 -22.43
CA PHE A 106 -11.48 23.48 -22.39
C PHE A 106 -10.49 24.65 -22.57
N ARG A 107 -9.33 24.61 -21.92
CA ARG A 107 -8.28 25.64 -22.06
C ARG A 107 -7.80 25.75 -23.51
N CYS A 108 -7.53 24.61 -24.15
CA CYS A 108 -7.11 24.56 -25.55
C CYS A 108 -8.20 25.10 -26.50
N SER A 109 -9.46 24.72 -26.30
CA SER A 109 -10.59 25.22 -27.11
C SER A 109 -10.79 26.72 -26.98
N ILE A 110 -10.64 27.28 -25.78
CA ILE A 110 -10.71 28.73 -25.55
C ILE A 110 -9.52 29.44 -26.21
N GLU A 111 -8.30 28.91 -26.10
CA GLU A 111 -7.12 29.48 -26.75
C GLU A 111 -7.25 29.49 -28.28
N VAL A 112 -7.78 28.41 -28.87
CA VAL A 112 -8.11 28.36 -30.30
C VAL A 112 -9.19 29.38 -30.65
N TYR A 113 -10.27 29.48 -29.87
CA TYR A 113 -11.32 30.46 -30.15
C TYR A 113 -10.81 31.92 -30.08
N ILE A 114 -10.01 32.24 -29.05
CA ILE A 114 -9.39 33.56 -28.89
C ILE A 114 -8.44 33.86 -30.05
N SER A 115 -7.66 32.88 -30.51
CA SER A 115 -6.72 33.06 -31.64
C SER A 115 -7.44 33.28 -32.98
N TYR A 116 -8.60 32.67 -33.21
CA TYR A 116 -9.44 32.94 -34.38
C TYR A 116 -10.12 34.32 -34.32
N TRP A 117 -10.50 34.79 -33.13
CA TRP A 117 -11.25 36.04 -32.97
C TRP A 117 -10.37 37.30 -32.98
N LYS A 118 -9.14 37.23 -32.45
CA LYS A 118 -8.18 38.36 -32.43
C LYS A 118 -7.84 38.96 -33.81
N PRO A 119 -7.51 38.20 -34.86
CA PRO A 119 -7.16 38.76 -36.18
C PRO A 119 -8.39 39.26 -36.97
N ASN A 120 -9.57 38.65 -36.75
CA ASN A 120 -10.78 39.00 -37.48
C ASN A 120 -11.55 40.21 -36.91
N LYS A 121 -11.20 40.68 -35.71
CA LYS A 121 -11.85 41.88 -35.14
C LYS A 121 -11.69 43.12 -36.04
N SER A 122 -10.55 43.26 -36.72
CA SER A 122 -10.31 44.33 -37.71
C SER A 122 -11.11 44.13 -39.00
N PHE A 123 -11.29 42.87 -39.43
CA PHE A 123 -12.07 42.52 -40.63
C PHE A 123 -13.58 42.77 -40.44
N TYR A 124 -14.15 42.30 -39.33
CA TYR A 124 -15.57 42.52 -39.02
C TYR A 124 -15.92 44.00 -38.75
N MET A 125 -15.00 44.77 -38.15
CA MET A 125 -15.19 46.21 -37.96
C MET A 125 -15.12 47.01 -39.28
N LYS A 126 -14.41 46.51 -40.30
CA LYS A 126 -14.38 47.10 -41.65
C LYS A 126 -15.59 46.74 -42.51
N LEU A 127 -16.24 45.61 -42.23
CA LEU A 127 -17.49 45.18 -42.89
C LEU A 127 -18.74 45.86 -42.30
N ALA A 128 -18.63 46.42 -41.09
CA ALA A 128 -19.71 47.11 -40.40
C ALA A 128 -19.72 48.63 -40.60
N ALA A 129 -18.81 49.16 -41.42
CA ALA A 129 -18.73 50.56 -41.85
C ALA A 129 -19.17 50.68 -43.31
#